data_AF-A0A7H0G0D8-F1
#
_entry.id   AF-A0A7H0G0D8-F1
#
_cell.length_a   1.000
_cell.length_b   1.000
_cell.length_c   1.000
_cell.angle_alpha   90.00
_cell.angle_beta   90.00
_cell.angle_gamma   90.00
#
_symmetry.space_group_name_H-M   'P 1'
#
loop_
_entity.id
_entity.type
_entity.pdbx_description
1 polymer ?
#
loop_
_entity_poly.entity_id
_entity_poly.type
_entity_poly.pdbx_seq_one_letter_code
_entity_poly.pdbx_strand_id
1 'polypeptide(L)'
;MNLPNERFDEESPRPPGDEVEAGEYVLGVLDARERGQAQARITSDPHFAHWVDRWEAHFAPWLLRVDAVAPSLSVWPRIRARLGWSSERAMPVRAWDRVGFWRAAAGLAVAAGIGATVFGLRTRLPAPSLPPPVAVQPPGEEQAARPVTVLARGDGSTGWIATLDAARGKVLMVPVPVPADATGRVNELWIIPAGGAPISLGFVSNEKAHTIQIPAAARAAVAVGATFAVTLEPEAGIPHAAPTGPVVAQGGIRQI
;
A
#
# COMPACT_ATOMS: atom_id res chain seq x y z
N MET A 1 12.81 60.96 -45.16
CA MET A 1 13.22 59.55 -45.25
C MET A 1 12.00 58.73 -44.84
N ASN A 2 11.34 58.10 -45.82
CA ASN A 2 10.09 57.35 -45.64
C ASN A 2 10.45 55.95 -45.10
N LEU A 3 9.84 55.54 -43.99
CA LEU A 3 9.91 54.15 -43.54
C LEU A 3 9.02 53.31 -44.47
N PRO A 4 9.49 52.16 -44.98
CA PRO A 4 8.66 51.29 -45.80
C PRO A 4 7.52 50.72 -44.95
N ASN A 5 6.30 50.98 -45.40
CA ASN A 5 5.07 50.36 -44.92
C ASN A 5 5.12 48.87 -45.30
N GLU A 6 5.49 48.01 -44.35
CA GLU A 6 5.37 46.56 -44.52
C GLU A 6 3.87 46.23 -44.63
N ARG A 7 3.43 46.01 -45.87
CA ARG A 7 2.11 45.48 -46.17
C ARG A 7 2.04 44.08 -45.57
N PHE A 8 1.19 43.89 -44.57
CA PHE A 8 0.72 42.57 -44.15
C PHE A 8 -0.27 42.02 -45.19
N ASP A 9 0.19 41.87 -46.43
CA ASP A 9 -0.56 41.22 -47.50
C ASP A 9 0.23 40.00 -47.97
N GLU A 10 0.26 38.95 -47.15
CA GLU A 10 0.51 37.59 -47.64
C GLU A 10 -0.58 36.67 -47.10
N GLU A 11 -1.53 36.44 -48.01
CA GLU A 11 -2.63 35.51 -47.97
C GLU A 11 -2.10 34.08 -47.72
N SER A 12 -1.83 33.74 -46.45
CA SER A 12 -1.70 32.34 -46.05
C SER A 12 -2.93 31.59 -46.57
N PRO A 13 -2.77 30.56 -47.43
CA PRO A 13 -3.90 29.81 -47.93
C PRO A 13 -4.76 29.39 -46.75
N ARG A 14 -6.05 29.74 -46.74
CA ARG A 14 -6.92 29.29 -45.65
C ARG A 14 -6.80 27.77 -45.57
N PRO A 15 -6.54 27.21 -44.39
CA PRO A 15 -6.53 25.77 -44.23
C PRO A 15 -7.83 25.19 -44.80
N PRO A 16 -7.79 24.03 -45.46
CA PRO A 16 -9.00 23.36 -45.96
C PRO A 16 -10.03 23.25 -44.83
N GLY A 17 -11.32 23.27 -45.18
CA GLY A 17 -12.40 23.20 -44.18
C GLY A 17 -12.25 22.02 -43.21
N ASP A 18 -11.78 20.88 -43.71
CA ASP A 18 -11.50 19.68 -42.90
C ASP A 18 -10.40 19.88 -41.85
N GLU A 19 -9.35 20.65 -42.17
CA GLU A 19 -8.27 20.94 -41.21
C GLU A 19 -8.78 21.84 -40.08
N VAL A 20 -9.60 22.84 -40.40
CA VAL A 20 -10.21 23.74 -39.40
C VAL A 20 -11.17 22.97 -38.50
N GLU A 21 -12.09 22.21 -39.09
CA GLU A 21 -13.10 21.42 -38.37
C GLU A 21 -12.43 20.36 -37.46
N ALA A 22 -11.37 19.71 -37.92
CA ALA A 22 -10.58 18.80 -37.10
C ALA A 22 -9.93 19.52 -35.89
N GLY A 23 -9.42 20.73 -36.09
CA GLY A 23 -8.86 21.56 -35.02
C GLY A 23 -9.93 21.96 -33.99
N GLU A 24 -11.11 22.35 -34.45
CA GLU A 24 -12.25 22.69 -33.58
C GLU A 24 -12.74 21.48 -32.77
N TYR A 25 -12.73 20.29 -33.38
CA TYR A 25 -13.04 19.03 -32.71
C TYR A 25 -12.05 18.72 -31.57
N VAL A 26 -10.73 18.84 -31.84
CA VAL A 26 -9.66 18.58 -30.87
C VAL A 26 -9.67 19.59 -29.72
N LEU A 27 -9.86 20.88 -30.03
CA LEU A 27 -9.98 21.93 -29.03
C LEU A 27 -11.29 21.84 -28.22
N GLY A 28 -12.24 21.03 -28.67
CA GLY A 28 -13.50 20.81 -27.98
C GLY A 28 -14.47 22.00 -28.03
N VAL A 29 -14.38 22.82 -29.09
CA VAL A 29 -15.25 24.01 -29.27
C VAL A 29 -16.55 23.72 -30.02
N LEU A 30 -16.68 22.53 -30.61
CA LEU A 30 -17.89 22.06 -31.30
C LEU A 30 -19.04 21.77 -30.34
N ASP A 31 -20.28 21.99 -30.81
CA ASP A 31 -21.47 21.58 -30.06
C ASP A 31 -21.66 20.05 -30.03
N ALA A 32 -22.65 19.56 -29.27
CA ALA A 32 -22.87 18.12 -29.11
C ALA A 32 -23.23 17.40 -30.42
N ARG A 33 -23.94 18.06 -31.34
CA ARG A 33 -24.35 17.50 -32.63
C ARG A 33 -23.16 17.47 -33.59
N GLU A 34 -22.45 18.57 -33.71
CA GLU A 34 -21.25 18.73 -34.55
C GLU A 34 -20.15 17.77 -34.10
N ARG A 35 -19.92 17.66 -32.79
CA ARG A 35 -18.98 16.69 -32.23
C ARG A 35 -19.35 15.25 -32.57
N GLY A 36 -20.64 14.90 -32.56
CA GLY A 36 -21.12 13.59 -32.98
C GLY A 36 -20.87 13.30 -34.46
N GLN A 37 -21.03 14.31 -35.33
CA GLN A 37 -20.74 14.21 -36.76
C GLN A 37 -19.25 14.03 -37.02
N ALA A 38 -18.40 14.85 -36.38
CA ALA A 38 -16.94 14.72 -36.45
C ALA A 38 -16.47 13.34 -35.96
N GLN A 39 -17.02 12.83 -34.85
CA GLN A 39 -16.69 11.49 -34.34
C GLN A 39 -17.04 10.36 -35.33
N ALA A 40 -18.19 10.46 -36.00
CA ALA A 40 -18.57 9.51 -37.03
C ALA A 40 -17.61 9.60 -38.23
N ARG A 41 -17.26 10.83 -38.65
CA ARG A 41 -16.30 11.08 -39.74
C ARG A 41 -14.91 10.53 -39.44
N ILE A 42 -14.39 10.70 -38.22
CA ILE A 42 -13.10 10.10 -37.80
C ILE A 42 -13.07 8.58 -38.07
N THR A 43 -14.20 7.91 -37.92
CA THR A 43 -14.31 6.46 -38.14
C THR A 43 -14.39 6.10 -39.63
N SER A 44 -15.01 6.95 -40.47
CA SER A 44 -15.31 6.64 -41.87
C SER A 44 -14.39 7.29 -42.90
N ASP A 45 -13.70 8.37 -42.54
CA ASP A 45 -12.89 9.22 -43.42
C ASP A 45 -11.43 9.30 -42.91
N PRO A 46 -10.50 8.54 -43.52
CA PRO A 46 -9.10 8.55 -43.13
C PRO A 46 -8.39 9.90 -43.32
N HIS A 47 -8.83 10.72 -44.27
CA HIS A 47 -8.23 12.04 -44.50
C HIS A 47 -8.56 12.99 -43.35
N PHE A 48 -9.83 13.01 -42.93
CA PHE A 48 -10.25 13.79 -41.76
C PHE A 48 -9.58 13.29 -40.47
N ALA A 49 -9.49 11.97 -40.28
CA ALA A 49 -8.79 11.39 -39.12
C ALA A 49 -7.31 11.81 -39.05
N HIS A 50 -6.61 11.89 -40.19
CA HIS A 50 -5.23 12.37 -40.24
C HIS A 50 -5.07 13.82 -39.72
N TRP A 51 -6.03 14.71 -40.05
CA TRP A 51 -6.00 16.08 -39.54
C TRP A 51 -6.26 16.16 -38.04
N VAL A 52 -7.16 15.30 -37.51
CA VAL A 52 -7.39 15.18 -36.06
C VAL A 52 -6.10 14.73 -35.36
N ASP A 53 -5.44 13.67 -35.85
CA ASP A 53 -4.17 13.19 -35.29
C ASP A 53 -3.09 14.28 -35.29
N ARG A 54 -3.02 15.07 -36.37
CA ARG A 54 -2.05 16.17 -36.50
C ARG A 54 -2.29 17.27 -35.49
N TRP A 55 -3.55 17.65 -35.26
CA TRP A 55 -3.91 18.63 -34.23
C TRP A 55 -3.68 18.11 -32.82
N GLU A 56 -4.03 16.85 -32.54
CA GLU A 56 -3.73 16.21 -31.25
C GLU A 56 -2.22 16.21 -30.98
N ALA A 57 -1.40 15.84 -31.96
CA ALA A 57 0.05 15.87 -31.86
C ALA A 57 0.60 17.30 -31.68
N HIS A 58 -0.03 18.30 -32.31
CA HIS A 58 0.35 19.71 -32.15
C HIS A 58 0.12 20.20 -30.71
N PHE A 59 -1.00 19.83 -30.08
CA PHE A 59 -1.35 20.28 -28.72
C PHE A 59 -0.82 19.38 -27.60
N ALA A 60 -0.44 18.12 -27.89
CA ALA A 60 0.05 17.18 -26.88
C ALA A 60 1.19 17.74 -26.01
N PRO A 61 2.21 18.48 -26.52
CA PRO A 61 3.26 19.05 -25.69
C PRO A 61 2.76 20.08 -24.66
N TRP A 62 1.60 20.71 -24.90
CA TRP A 62 1.04 21.70 -23.97
C TRP A 62 0.45 21.04 -22.74
N LEU A 63 -0.04 19.79 -22.87
CA LEU A 63 -0.53 19.01 -21.73
C LEU A 63 0.56 18.74 -20.70
N LEU A 64 1.83 18.71 -21.11
CA LEU A 64 2.99 18.54 -20.22
C LEU A 64 3.33 19.82 -19.43
N ARG A 65 2.75 20.97 -19.79
CA ARG A 65 2.98 22.26 -19.10
C ARG A 65 1.94 22.55 -18.02
N VAL A 66 0.90 21.73 -17.91
CA VAL A 66 -0.15 21.89 -16.90
C VAL A 66 0.28 21.18 -15.62
N ASP A 67 0.18 21.89 -14.49
CA ASP A 67 0.50 21.31 -13.19
C ASP A 67 -0.43 20.14 -12.85
N ALA A 68 0.16 19.07 -12.30
CA ALA A 68 -0.59 17.89 -11.91
C ALA A 68 -1.49 18.20 -10.69
N VAL A 69 -2.80 18.02 -10.85
CA VAL A 69 -3.77 18.09 -9.75
C VAL A 69 -4.22 16.68 -9.39
N ALA A 70 -3.96 16.27 -8.15
CA ALA A 70 -4.38 14.96 -7.67
C ALA A 70 -5.91 14.84 -7.65
N PRO A 71 -6.52 13.86 -8.36
CA PRO A 71 -7.95 13.62 -8.26
C PRO A 71 -8.31 13.05 -6.89
N SER A 72 -9.58 13.14 -6.50
CA SER A 72 -10.02 12.53 -5.24
C SER A 72 -9.82 11.01 -5.25
N LEU A 73 -9.55 10.43 -4.07
CA LEU A 73 -9.25 9.00 -3.90
C LEU A 73 -10.39 8.07 -4.36
N SER A 74 -11.60 8.61 -4.57
CA SER A 74 -12.77 7.86 -5.06
C SER A 74 -12.89 7.81 -6.58
N VAL A 75 -12.14 8.63 -7.34
CA VAL A 75 -12.24 8.67 -8.81
C VAL A 75 -11.81 7.33 -9.42
N TRP A 76 -10.64 6.82 -9.06
CA TRP A 76 -10.12 5.57 -9.61
C TRP A 76 -10.97 4.34 -9.29
N PRO A 77 -11.43 4.12 -8.03
CA PRO A 77 -12.38 3.05 -7.73
C PRO A 77 -13.67 3.12 -8.55
N ARG A 78 -14.25 4.31 -8.74
CA ARG A 78 -15.47 4.48 -9.55
C ARG A 78 -15.24 4.15 -11.03
N ILE A 79 -14.10 4.55 -11.59
CA ILE A 79 -13.72 4.22 -12.97
C ILE A 79 -13.61 2.70 -13.13
N ARG A 80 -12.87 2.02 -12.24
CA ARG A 80 -12.73 0.56 -12.28
C ARG A 80 -14.08 -0.16 -12.18
N ALA A 81 -14.97 0.31 -11.30
CA ALA A 81 -16.31 -0.26 -11.18
C ALA A 81 -17.14 -0.08 -12.46
N ARG A 82 -17.11 1.11 -13.09
CA ARG A 82 -17.83 1.38 -14.34
C ARG A 82 -17.31 0.57 -15.52
N LEU A 83 -16.01 0.30 -15.55
CA LEU A 83 -15.38 -0.53 -16.59
C LEU A 83 -15.56 -2.04 -16.34
N GLY A 84 -16.25 -2.43 -15.26
CA GLY A 84 -16.42 -3.83 -14.90
C GLY A 84 -15.13 -4.51 -14.42
N TRP A 85 -14.08 -3.75 -14.13
CA TRP A 85 -12.78 -4.24 -13.65
C TRP A 85 -12.77 -4.52 -12.14
N SER A 86 -13.91 -4.36 -11.47
CA SER A 86 -14.12 -4.84 -10.11
C SER A 86 -14.39 -6.34 -10.11
N SER A 87 -13.37 -7.13 -10.46
CA SER A 87 -13.36 -8.60 -10.36
C SER A 87 -12.70 -9.10 -9.07
N GLU A 88 -12.76 -8.32 -7.99
CA GLU A 88 -12.58 -8.84 -6.64
C GLU A 88 -13.93 -8.90 -5.95
N ARG A 89 -14.47 -10.11 -5.91
CA ARG A 89 -15.48 -10.58 -4.98
C ARG A 89 -15.23 -9.91 -3.63
N ALA A 90 -16.00 -8.88 -3.30
CA ALA A 90 -15.92 -8.22 -2.00
C ALA A 90 -16.00 -9.32 -0.94
N MET A 91 -14.89 -9.59 -0.26
CA MET A 91 -14.91 -10.55 0.82
C MET A 91 -15.95 -10.05 1.82
N PRO A 92 -16.86 -10.93 2.31
CA PRO A 92 -17.87 -10.51 3.25
C PRO A 92 -17.15 -9.90 4.45
N VAL A 93 -17.35 -8.61 4.66
CA VAL A 93 -16.81 -7.88 5.81
C VAL A 93 -17.26 -8.64 7.05
N ARG A 94 -16.32 -9.26 7.78
CA ARG A 94 -16.65 -10.08 8.96
C ARG A 94 -17.44 -9.21 9.92
N ALA A 95 -18.44 -9.77 10.60
CA ALA A 95 -19.26 -9.03 11.56
C ALA A 95 -18.41 -8.29 12.62
N TRP A 96 -17.23 -8.83 12.91
CA TRP A 96 -16.19 -8.28 13.79
C TRP A 96 -15.54 -6.98 13.31
N ASP A 97 -15.56 -6.69 12.00
CA ASP A 97 -15.00 -5.47 11.42
C ASP A 97 -16.04 -4.33 11.39
N ARG A 98 -17.29 -4.62 11.80
CA ARG A 98 -18.37 -3.64 11.84
C ARG A 98 -18.38 -2.94 13.19
N VAL A 99 -18.23 -1.61 13.17
CA VAL A 99 -18.35 -0.76 14.37
C VAL A 99 -19.69 -0.96 15.10
N GLY A 100 -20.77 -1.26 14.36
CA GLY A 100 -22.08 -1.57 14.95
C GLY A 100 -22.09 -2.82 15.85
N PHE A 101 -21.30 -3.85 15.52
CA PHE A 101 -21.17 -5.07 16.32
C PHE A 101 -20.53 -4.77 17.68
N TRP A 102 -19.44 -4.01 17.68
CA TRP A 102 -18.76 -3.59 18.91
C TRP A 102 -19.63 -2.68 19.78
N ARG A 103 -20.44 -1.81 19.17
CA ARG A 103 -21.41 -0.97 19.90
C ARG A 103 -22.50 -1.80 20.58
N ALA A 104 -23.02 -2.83 19.90
CA ALA A 104 -24.01 -3.73 20.49
C ALA A 104 -23.42 -4.60 21.61
N ALA A 105 -22.21 -5.14 21.41
CA ALA A 105 -21.50 -5.92 22.42
C ALA A 105 -21.20 -5.11 23.69
N ALA A 106 -20.73 -3.86 23.52
CA ALA A 106 -20.51 -2.94 24.65
C ALA A 106 -21.82 -2.63 25.39
N GLY A 107 -22.93 -2.41 24.67
CA GLY A 107 -24.25 -2.19 25.27
C GLY A 107 -24.74 -3.38 26.11
N LEU A 108 -24.55 -4.61 25.62
CA LEU A 108 -24.94 -5.82 26.32
C LEU A 108 -24.12 -6.05 27.60
N ALA A 109 -22.81 -5.76 27.54
CA ALA A 109 -21.90 -5.89 28.69
C ALA A 109 -22.26 -4.92 29.83
N VAL A 110 -22.65 -3.69 29.50
CA VAL A 110 -23.09 -2.69 30.50
C VAL A 110 -24.39 -3.16 31.19
N ALA A 111 -25.35 -3.69 30.43
CA ALA A 111 -26.59 -4.21 30.99
C ALA A 111 -26.36 -5.42 31.92
N ALA A 112 -25.47 -6.34 31.53
CA ALA A 112 -25.09 -7.50 32.35
C ALA A 112 -24.35 -7.09 33.63
N GLY A 113 -23.47 -6.09 33.57
CA GLY A 113 -22.77 -5.54 34.73
C GLY A 113 -23.71 -4.98 35.78
N ILE A 114 -24.71 -4.18 35.37
CA ILE A 114 -25.72 -3.61 36.28
C ILE A 114 -26.52 -4.73 36.96
N GLY A 115 -26.93 -5.76 36.21
CA GLY A 115 -27.63 -6.93 36.75
C GLY A 115 -26.82 -7.73 37.77
N ALA A 116 -25.52 -7.92 37.53
CA ALA A 116 -24.62 -8.64 38.43
C ALA A 116 -24.39 -7.89 39.76
N THR A 117 -24.27 -6.57 39.72
CA THR A 117 -24.16 -5.75 40.95
C THR A 117 -25.43 -5.76 41.80
N VAL A 118 -26.62 -5.75 41.17
CA VAL A 118 -27.90 -5.80 41.89
C VAL A 118 -28.14 -7.17 42.53
N PHE A 119 -27.72 -8.26 41.87
CA PHE A 119 -27.87 -9.62 42.40
C PHE A 119 -26.82 -9.96 43.46
N GLY A 120 -25.58 -9.47 43.31
CA GLY A 120 -24.46 -9.75 44.22
C GLY A 120 -24.59 -9.11 45.61
N LEU A 121 -25.30 -7.98 45.72
CA LEU A 121 -25.47 -7.29 47.01
C LEU A 121 -26.50 -7.96 47.94
N ARG A 122 -27.33 -8.88 47.43
CA ARG A 122 -28.46 -9.47 48.18
C ARG A 122 -28.13 -10.76 48.95
N THR A 123 -26.99 -11.43 48.74
CA THR A 123 -26.88 -12.85 49.11
C THR A 123 -25.63 -13.31 49.86
N ARG A 124 -24.88 -12.47 50.60
CA ARG A 124 -23.73 -12.99 51.39
C ARG A 124 -23.68 -12.58 52.86
N LEU A 125 -24.13 -13.50 53.73
CA LEU A 125 -23.52 -13.74 55.05
C LEU A 125 -22.26 -14.62 54.86
N PRO A 126 -21.17 -14.43 55.62
CA PRO A 126 -19.96 -15.24 55.49
C PRO A 126 -19.87 -16.35 56.55
N ALA A 127 -19.44 -17.55 56.12
CA ALA A 127 -18.88 -18.57 57.00
C ALA A 127 -17.59 -19.14 56.35
N PRO A 128 -16.51 -19.42 57.11
CA PRO A 128 -15.24 -19.86 56.53
C PRO A 128 -15.08 -21.39 56.58
N SER A 129 -14.56 -22.00 55.50
CA SER A 129 -13.98 -23.34 55.51
C SER A 129 -12.81 -23.44 54.52
N LEU A 130 -11.76 -24.15 54.95
CA LEU A 130 -10.44 -24.38 54.31
C LEU A 130 -10.51 -25.46 53.19
N PRO A 131 -9.45 -25.62 52.36
CA PRO A 131 -9.55 -25.87 50.91
C PRO A 131 -9.33 -27.32 50.48
N PRO A 132 -9.74 -27.69 49.25
CA PRO A 132 -9.10 -28.73 48.46
C PRO A 132 -8.29 -28.12 47.28
N PRO A 133 -7.20 -28.80 46.82
CA PRO A 133 -6.36 -28.30 45.74
C PRO A 133 -7.06 -28.55 44.39
N VAL A 134 -7.25 -27.49 43.61
CA VAL A 134 -7.81 -27.59 42.26
C VAL A 134 -6.80 -26.99 41.28
N ALA A 135 -6.50 -27.77 40.25
CA ALA A 135 -5.55 -27.49 39.20
C ALA A 135 -5.67 -26.06 38.67
N VAL A 136 -4.53 -25.36 38.65
CA VAL A 136 -4.38 -24.11 37.91
C VAL A 136 -4.45 -24.45 36.42
N GLN A 137 -5.64 -24.34 35.84
CA GLN A 137 -5.76 -24.12 34.40
C GLN A 137 -5.11 -22.76 34.11
N PRO A 138 -4.07 -22.68 33.27
CA PRO A 138 -3.47 -21.41 32.93
C PRO A 138 -4.52 -20.50 32.25
N PRO A 139 -4.53 -19.19 32.53
CA PRO A 139 -5.40 -18.24 31.85
C PRO A 139 -5.20 -18.35 30.33
N GLY A 140 -6.30 -18.38 29.59
CA GLY A 140 -6.28 -18.30 28.13
C GLY A 140 -5.50 -17.07 27.67
N GLU A 141 -4.64 -17.29 26.68
CA GLU A 141 -3.66 -16.37 26.10
C GLU A 141 -4.16 -14.92 26.05
N GLU A 142 -3.79 -14.16 27.07
CA GLU A 142 -3.56 -12.73 27.03
C GLU A 142 -2.76 -12.47 25.75
N GLN A 143 -3.30 -11.67 24.82
CA GLN A 143 -2.60 -11.26 23.61
C GLN A 143 -1.35 -10.48 24.04
N ALA A 144 -0.27 -11.21 24.28
CA ALA A 144 1.05 -10.66 24.53
C ALA A 144 1.33 -9.67 23.41
N ALA A 145 1.60 -8.42 23.78
CA ALA A 145 1.97 -7.36 22.87
C ALA A 145 3.04 -7.89 21.90
N ARG A 146 2.67 -8.07 20.63
CA ARG A 146 3.60 -8.60 19.62
C ARG A 146 4.62 -7.49 19.35
N PRO A 147 5.91 -7.68 19.67
CA PRO A 147 6.92 -6.65 19.45
C PRO A 147 6.93 -6.25 17.97
N VAL A 148 6.73 -4.95 17.72
CA VAL A 148 6.81 -4.32 16.40
C VAL A 148 8.10 -3.54 16.33
N THR A 149 8.91 -3.79 15.30
CA THR A 149 10.17 -3.10 15.06
C THR A 149 10.14 -2.42 13.70
N VAL A 150 10.49 -1.14 13.67
CA VAL A 150 10.69 -0.39 12.43
C VAL A 150 12.13 -0.61 11.96
N LEU A 151 12.27 -1.04 10.71
CA LEU A 151 13.55 -1.17 10.03
C LEU A 151 13.80 0.11 9.24
N ALA A 152 14.64 0.98 9.79
CA ALA A 152 15.00 2.26 9.20
C ALA A 152 16.16 2.10 8.22
N ARG A 153 16.12 2.85 7.12
CA ARG A 153 17.18 2.96 6.13
C ARG A 153 18.30 3.90 6.62
N GLY A 154 19.40 3.94 5.90
CA GLY A 154 20.54 4.82 6.22
C GLY A 154 20.20 6.32 6.28
N ASP A 155 19.14 6.75 5.61
CA ASP A 155 18.61 8.13 5.62
C ASP A 155 17.58 8.38 6.74
N GLY A 156 17.28 7.37 7.57
CA GLY A 156 16.29 7.43 8.65
C GLY A 156 14.85 7.18 8.21
N SER A 157 14.57 7.02 6.91
CA SER A 157 13.24 6.65 6.41
C SER A 157 12.89 5.19 6.74
N THR A 158 11.60 4.89 6.87
CA THR A 158 11.14 3.51 7.10
C THR A 158 11.28 2.68 5.83
N GLY A 159 12.06 1.60 5.90
CA GLY A 159 12.12 0.60 4.83
C GLY A 159 11.10 -0.50 5.01
N TRP A 160 11.01 -1.06 6.22
CA TRP A 160 10.09 -2.16 6.55
C TRP A 160 9.57 -2.03 7.98
N ILE A 161 8.43 -2.67 8.24
CA ILE A 161 7.92 -2.93 9.57
C ILE A 161 7.95 -4.44 9.79
N ALA A 162 8.58 -4.87 10.88
CA ALA A 162 8.68 -6.27 11.29
C ALA A 162 7.83 -6.50 12.55
N THR A 163 6.85 -7.40 12.45
CA THR A 163 6.04 -7.84 13.59
C THR A 163 6.38 -9.27 13.94
N LEU A 164 6.90 -9.47 15.16
CA LEU A 164 7.37 -10.77 15.62
C LEU A 164 6.27 -11.50 16.42
N ASP A 165 6.00 -12.74 16.04
CA ASP A 165 5.29 -13.74 16.86
C ASP A 165 6.34 -14.76 17.34
N ALA A 166 6.97 -14.46 18.48
CA ALA A 166 8.00 -15.31 19.06
C ALA A 166 7.47 -16.70 19.45
N ALA A 167 6.22 -16.78 19.91
CA ALA A 167 5.58 -18.04 20.30
C ALA A 167 5.43 -18.99 19.10
N ARG A 168 5.09 -18.45 17.93
CA ARG A 168 4.95 -19.23 16.68
C ARG A 168 6.22 -19.25 15.82
N GLY A 169 7.26 -18.52 16.22
CA GLY A 169 8.51 -18.36 15.49
C GLY A 169 8.30 -17.75 14.11
N LYS A 170 7.50 -16.69 14.00
CA LYS A 170 7.16 -16.04 12.72
C LYS A 170 7.46 -14.55 12.77
N VAL A 171 7.93 -14.00 11.66
CA VAL A 171 8.08 -12.56 11.47
C VAL A 171 7.22 -12.14 10.28
N LEU A 172 6.24 -11.28 10.51
CA LEU A 172 5.52 -10.60 9.44
C LEU A 172 6.35 -9.40 8.99
N MET A 173 6.73 -9.38 7.72
CA MET A 173 7.46 -8.30 7.09
C MET A 173 6.51 -7.49 6.22
N VAL A 174 6.44 -6.19 6.46
CA VAL A 174 5.63 -5.24 5.68
C VAL A 174 6.57 -4.20 5.05
N PRO A 175 6.75 -4.18 3.72
CA PRO A 175 7.61 -3.20 3.06
C PRO A 175 6.94 -1.83 2.93
N VAL A 176 7.76 -0.78 2.94
CA VAL A 176 7.42 0.50 2.30
C VAL A 176 7.88 0.40 0.84
N PRO A 177 6.96 0.36 -0.14
CA PRO A 177 7.30 0.00 -1.51
C PRO A 177 8.34 0.92 -2.14
N VAL A 178 9.33 0.30 -2.78
CA VAL A 178 10.32 0.96 -3.65
C VAL A 178 10.60 0.10 -4.88
N PRO A 179 11.06 0.71 -5.98
CA PRO A 179 11.48 -0.05 -7.16
C PRO A 179 12.50 -1.13 -6.80
N ALA A 180 12.45 -2.26 -7.52
CA ALA A 180 13.48 -3.30 -7.41
C ALA A 180 14.86 -2.74 -7.79
N ASP A 181 15.91 -3.36 -7.25
CA ASP A 181 17.28 -3.00 -7.59
C ASP A 181 17.56 -3.33 -9.08
N ALA A 182 18.07 -2.35 -9.82
CA ALA A 182 18.30 -2.45 -11.25
C ALA A 182 19.38 -3.48 -11.64
N THR A 183 20.16 -3.96 -10.68
CA THR A 183 21.19 -5.00 -10.89
C THR A 183 20.70 -6.40 -10.55
N GLY A 184 19.41 -6.57 -10.24
CA GLY A 184 18.78 -7.86 -9.97
C GLY A 184 19.11 -8.43 -8.58
N ARG A 185 19.64 -7.60 -7.67
CA ARG A 185 19.85 -8.00 -6.28
C ARG A 185 18.52 -8.00 -5.52
N VAL A 186 18.45 -8.86 -4.52
CA VAL A 186 17.26 -9.09 -3.71
C VAL A 186 17.54 -8.79 -2.25
N ASN A 187 16.49 -8.54 -1.49
CA ASN A 187 16.63 -8.22 -0.08
C ASN A 187 16.56 -9.49 0.78
N GLU A 188 17.47 -9.63 1.72
CA GLU A 188 17.54 -10.74 2.67
C GLU A 188 17.43 -10.20 4.10
N LEU A 189 16.59 -10.84 4.91
CA LEU A 189 16.44 -10.53 6.33
C LEU A 189 17.42 -11.34 7.16
N TRP A 190 18.03 -10.66 8.11
CA TRP A 190 18.96 -11.21 9.07
C TRP A 190 18.50 -10.90 10.48
N ILE A 191 18.76 -11.82 11.40
CA ILE A 191 18.75 -11.54 12.83
C ILE A 191 20.18 -11.55 13.37
N ILE A 192 20.54 -10.48 14.08
CA ILE A 192 21.85 -10.27 14.66
C ILE A 192 21.67 -10.27 16.18
N PRO A 193 22.03 -11.36 16.89
CA PRO A 193 22.05 -11.38 18.34
C PRO A 193 22.99 -10.31 18.89
N ALA A 194 22.77 -9.84 20.11
CA ALA A 194 23.69 -8.92 20.76
C ALA A 194 25.11 -9.55 20.86
N GLY A 195 26.08 -9.00 20.12
CA GLY A 195 27.45 -9.52 20.05
C GLY A 195 27.61 -10.85 19.29
N GLY A 196 26.57 -11.32 18.60
CA GLY A 196 26.58 -12.58 17.84
C GLY A 196 26.74 -12.36 16.33
N ALA A 197 26.96 -13.47 15.60
CA ALA A 197 27.00 -13.45 14.14
C ALA A 197 25.58 -13.31 13.55
N PRO A 198 25.41 -12.63 12.39
CA PRO A 198 24.14 -12.58 11.68
C PRO A 198 23.66 -13.97 11.26
N ILE A 199 22.37 -14.23 11.44
CA ILE A 199 21.70 -15.46 11.01
C ILE A 199 20.66 -15.10 9.96
N SER A 200 20.76 -15.68 8.76
CA SER A 200 19.77 -15.45 7.70
C SER A 200 18.40 -16.01 8.10
N LEU A 201 17.38 -15.19 7.87
CA LEU A 201 15.97 -15.57 7.92
C LEU A 201 15.37 -15.68 6.51
N GLY A 202 16.15 -15.35 5.47
CA GLY A 202 15.78 -15.49 4.07
C GLY A 202 15.19 -14.22 3.43
N PHE A 203 14.65 -14.41 2.22
CA PHE A 203 14.20 -13.33 1.35
C PHE A 203 13.10 -12.45 1.94
N VAL A 204 13.18 -11.14 1.71
CA VAL A 204 12.12 -10.15 1.96
C VAL A 204 11.70 -9.43 0.69
N SER A 205 10.39 -9.24 0.51
CA SER A 205 9.84 -8.55 -0.66
C SER A 205 9.89 -7.03 -0.48
N ASN A 206 10.01 -6.32 -1.60
CA ASN A 206 9.87 -4.86 -1.68
C ASN A 206 8.44 -4.41 -1.95
N GLU A 207 7.56 -5.32 -2.32
CA GLU A 207 6.24 -4.98 -2.85
C GLU A 207 5.11 -5.48 -1.97
N LYS A 208 5.25 -6.68 -1.42
CA LYS A 208 4.16 -7.39 -0.75
C LYS A 208 4.56 -7.76 0.66
N ALA A 209 3.62 -7.58 1.59
CA ALA A 209 3.76 -8.12 2.93
C ALA A 209 3.76 -9.65 2.88
N HIS A 210 4.66 -10.28 3.63
CA HIS A 210 4.71 -11.73 3.75
C HIS A 210 5.27 -12.16 5.10
N THR A 211 5.03 -13.42 5.46
CA THR A 211 5.49 -13.98 6.73
C THR A 211 6.68 -14.90 6.50
N ILE A 212 7.75 -14.64 7.24
CA ILE A 212 8.94 -15.48 7.30
C ILE A 212 8.83 -16.41 8.51
N GLN A 213 9.09 -17.69 8.29
CA GLN A 213 9.22 -18.68 9.35
C GLN A 213 10.65 -18.64 9.90
N ILE A 214 10.81 -18.36 11.19
CA ILE A 214 12.11 -18.36 11.85
C ILE A 214 12.58 -19.81 12.01
N PRO A 215 13.74 -20.19 11.44
CA PRO A 215 14.32 -21.52 11.62
C PRO A 215 14.48 -21.85 13.11
N ALA A 216 14.27 -23.10 13.50
CA ALA A 216 14.35 -23.51 14.91
C ALA A 216 15.68 -23.11 15.58
N ALA A 217 16.79 -23.25 14.85
CA ALA A 217 18.13 -22.85 15.30
C ALA A 217 18.27 -21.33 15.56
N ALA A 218 17.50 -20.50 14.85
CA ALA A 218 17.54 -19.04 14.98
C ALA A 218 16.59 -18.51 16.05
N ARG A 219 15.70 -19.32 16.62
CA ARG A 219 14.68 -18.84 17.58
C ARG A 219 15.30 -18.28 18.86
N ALA A 220 16.40 -18.85 19.34
CA ALA A 220 17.10 -18.35 20.52
C ALA A 220 17.75 -16.97 20.30
N ALA A 221 18.06 -16.63 19.04
CA ALA A 221 18.58 -15.31 18.69
C ALA A 221 17.52 -14.21 18.74
N VAL A 222 16.22 -14.59 18.75
CA VAL A 222 15.09 -13.67 18.80
C VAL A 222 14.85 -13.23 20.24
N ALA A 223 15.73 -12.36 20.71
CA ALA A 223 15.70 -11.83 22.07
C ALA A 223 15.69 -10.29 22.06
N VAL A 224 15.30 -9.71 23.18
CA VAL A 224 15.43 -8.26 23.42
C VAL A 224 16.90 -7.87 23.26
N GLY A 225 17.16 -6.81 22.49
CA GLY A 225 18.52 -6.37 22.17
C GLY A 225 19.12 -7.01 20.91
N ALA A 226 18.48 -8.01 20.31
CA ALA A 226 18.82 -8.44 18.96
C ALA A 226 18.38 -7.40 17.93
N THR A 227 19.06 -7.35 16.79
CA THR A 227 18.77 -6.43 15.70
C THR A 227 18.33 -7.21 14.47
N PHE A 228 17.22 -6.78 13.86
CA PHE A 228 16.89 -7.19 12.51
C PHE A 228 17.62 -6.27 11.52
N ALA A 229 18.22 -6.85 10.49
CA ALA A 229 18.85 -6.13 9.41
C ALA A 229 18.37 -6.67 8.06
N VAL A 230 18.23 -5.80 7.08
CA VAL A 230 17.94 -6.14 5.69
C VAL A 230 19.15 -5.75 4.87
N THR A 231 19.69 -6.70 4.11
CA THR A 231 20.80 -6.48 3.19
C THR A 231 20.37 -6.71 1.76
N LEU A 232 21.11 -6.11 0.81
CA LEU A 232 20.89 -6.26 -0.61
C LEU A 232 21.89 -7.27 -1.20
N GLU A 233 21.45 -8.51 -1.36
CA GLU A 233 22.27 -9.67 -1.70
C GLU A 233 22.05 -10.12 -3.16
N PRO A 234 22.97 -10.88 -3.75
CA PRO A 234 22.68 -11.66 -4.96
C PRO A 234 21.50 -12.63 -4.73
N GLU A 235 20.70 -12.91 -5.76
CA GLU A 235 19.58 -13.87 -5.62
C GLU A 235 20.06 -15.32 -5.43
N ALA A 236 21.18 -15.66 -6.07
CA ALA A 236 21.75 -17.00 -5.98
C ALA A 236 22.35 -17.24 -4.59
N GLY A 237 21.95 -18.32 -3.93
CA GLY A 237 22.55 -18.75 -2.65
C GLY A 237 21.76 -18.39 -1.40
N ILE A 238 20.53 -17.89 -1.52
CA ILE A 238 19.65 -17.64 -0.37
C ILE A 238 19.16 -18.97 0.23
N PRO A 239 19.24 -19.17 1.56
CA PRO A 239 19.82 -18.25 2.55
C PRO A 239 21.36 -18.26 2.57
N HIS A 240 21.98 -17.08 2.63
CA HIS A 240 23.43 -16.95 2.71
C HIS A 240 23.97 -17.26 4.12
N ALA A 241 25.22 -17.74 4.19
CA ALA A 241 25.88 -18.04 5.48
C ALA A 241 26.26 -16.77 6.27
N ALA A 242 26.55 -15.68 5.58
CA ALA A 242 26.82 -14.37 6.14
C ALA A 242 26.43 -13.28 5.11
N PRO A 243 26.13 -12.05 5.56
CA PRO A 243 25.81 -10.95 4.64
C PRO A 243 26.99 -10.64 3.71
N THR A 244 26.73 -10.53 2.41
CA THR A 244 27.75 -10.17 1.40
C THR A 244 27.50 -8.80 0.80
N GLY A 245 26.27 -8.31 0.89
CA GLY A 245 25.82 -7.03 0.39
C GLY A 245 25.74 -5.92 1.45
N PRO A 246 25.43 -4.68 1.01
CA PRO A 246 25.25 -3.57 1.92
C PRO A 246 23.98 -3.75 2.76
N VAL A 247 24.02 -3.29 4.01
CA VAL A 247 22.84 -3.15 4.86
C VAL A 247 22.01 -1.96 4.36
N VAL A 248 20.76 -2.23 3.97
CA VAL A 248 19.83 -1.22 3.45
C VAL A 248 18.80 -0.76 4.48
N ALA A 249 18.51 -1.58 5.50
CA ALA A 249 17.72 -1.17 6.65
C ALA A 249 18.03 -2.00 7.91
N GLN A 250 17.76 -1.44 9.09
CA GLN A 250 17.97 -2.13 10.36
C GLN A 250 17.06 -1.59 11.47
N GLY A 251 16.85 -2.39 12.51
CA GLY A 251 16.02 -2.02 13.66
C GLY A 251 16.14 -3.03 14.80
N GLY A 252 16.24 -2.52 16.02
CA GLY A 252 16.40 -3.33 17.23
C GLY A 252 15.07 -3.85 17.77
N ILE A 253 15.07 -5.10 18.26
CA ILE A 253 13.94 -5.69 18.98
C ILE A 253 13.92 -5.12 20.40
N ARG A 254 12.86 -4.37 20.72
CA ARG A 254 12.62 -3.78 22.04
C ARG A 254 11.35 -4.37 22.66
N GLN A 255 11.30 -4.44 24.00
CA GLN A 255 10.03 -4.64 24.69
C GLN A 255 9.18 -3.38 24.51
N ILE A 256 7.89 -3.57 24.23
CA ILE A 256 6.89 -2.49 24.23
C ILE A 256 6.25 -2.42 25.61
#